data_AF-A0A5D2FBN5-F1
#
_entry.id   AF-A0A5D2FBN5-F1
#
_cell.length_a   1.000
_cell.length_b   1.000
_cell.length_c   1.000
_cell.angle_alpha   90.00
_cell.angle_beta   90.00
_cell.angle_gamma   90.00
#
_symmetry.space_group_name_H-M   'P 1'
#
loop_
_entity.id
_entity.type
_entity.pdbx_description
1 polymer ?
#
loop_
_entity_poly.entity_id
_entity_poly.type
_entity_poly.pdbx_seq_one_letter_code
_entity_poly.pdbx_strand_id
1 'polypeptide(L)'
;MSETSQESEAKPELKKTGMDPKAVKDKASSIRLSEAAKPASISHIARPEVLKEEGNRTSTIRRLSDLKSDDDDAGSPNSQESTQQQSYQNNAAMELINSVTGADEEGRSRQRVLVYAARRYASALERNPEDYDALYNWALVLQESADNVSPDSTSPSKDSLLEEACNKYDEATRLCPTFHDAFYNWAIAISDRAKMHGRTKEAEELWEQATKNYEKAVKLNWNSPQALNNWGLALQELSAIVPAREKQKIVRAAISKFRAAIQLQFDFHRAIYNLGTVLYGLAEDTTGTGGSTNPKEVSSNELYNQSAIYIAAAHALKPNYSVYSSALKLVRSMLPLPHLKEGNMTAPPVGNAIAPHRDWKRTEFFLNHEALQQVIKAEQKQASRSLSGTIAEVTNEENSAIRVEIPDIVSVSSCADLTLPPGAGLCIDTTHGPIFLVADSWESLDGWLDAIRLVYTIYARGKTDVLAGIITG
;
A
#
# COMPACT_ATOMS: atom_id res chain seq x y z
N MET A 1 0.36 58.46 -52.45
CA MET A 1 1.17 58.14 -51.26
C MET A 1 0.46 56.98 -50.56
N SER A 2 0.64 55.71 -50.95
CA SER A 2 1.80 55.06 -51.62
C SER A 2 3.04 55.12 -50.72
N GLU A 3 3.80 54.04 -50.44
CA GLU A 3 3.84 52.65 -50.99
C GLU A 3 3.58 51.58 -49.90
N THR A 4 3.29 50.27 -50.06
CA THR A 4 3.86 49.14 -50.87
C THR A 4 5.33 48.79 -50.53
N SER A 5 5.79 47.54 -50.30
CA SER A 5 5.22 46.17 -50.51
C SER A 5 5.80 45.11 -49.51
N GLN A 6 5.24 43.87 -49.54
CA GLN A 6 5.84 42.50 -49.53
C GLN A 6 7.30 42.28 -49.02
N GLU A 7 7.73 41.17 -48.40
CA GLU A 7 7.13 39.84 -48.08
C GLU A 7 7.71 39.32 -46.70
N SER A 8 8.00 38.06 -46.29
CA SER A 8 8.16 36.72 -46.92
C SER A 8 7.81 35.55 -45.96
N GLU A 9 8.09 34.30 -46.39
CA GLU A 9 7.87 33.00 -45.72
C GLU A 9 8.79 32.68 -44.51
N ALA A 10 8.35 31.78 -43.61
CA ALA A 10 8.96 30.43 -43.41
C ALA A 10 8.27 29.58 -42.31
N LYS A 11 8.20 28.25 -42.51
CA LYS A 11 7.90 27.22 -41.49
C LYS A 11 9.06 26.21 -41.40
N PRO A 12 9.39 25.70 -40.20
CA PRO A 12 9.92 24.35 -40.00
C PRO A 12 8.82 23.47 -39.40
N GLU A 13 8.27 22.47 -40.10
CA GLU A 13 8.85 21.14 -40.39
C GLU A 13 9.03 20.23 -39.16
N LEU A 14 8.24 19.15 -39.10
CA LEU A 14 8.52 18.01 -38.23
C LEU A 14 9.64 17.16 -38.84
N LYS A 15 10.72 16.90 -38.09
CA LYS A 15 11.61 15.77 -38.40
C LYS A 15 11.22 14.54 -37.60
N LYS A 16 10.60 13.58 -38.29
CA LYS A 16 10.57 12.18 -37.86
C LYS A 16 11.94 11.55 -38.14
N THR A 17 12.58 10.99 -37.12
CA THR A 17 13.69 10.04 -37.28
C THR A 17 13.38 8.83 -36.41
N GLY A 18 12.85 7.77 -37.03
CA GLY A 18 12.63 6.49 -36.36
C GLY A 18 13.85 5.58 -36.48
N MET A 19 14.14 4.82 -35.42
CA MET A 19 14.95 3.60 -35.44
C MET A 19 14.36 2.62 -34.42
N ASP A 20 14.42 1.33 -34.72
CA ASP A 20 13.49 0.34 -34.15
C ASP A 20 13.74 -0.04 -32.68
N PRO A 21 12.69 -0.36 -31.92
CA PRO A 21 12.82 -0.99 -30.61
C PRO A 21 13.33 -2.43 -30.77
N LYS A 22 14.63 -2.66 -30.51
CA LYS A 22 15.19 -4.02 -30.44
C LYS A 22 14.58 -4.78 -29.27
N ALA A 23 13.72 -5.75 -29.58
CA ALA A 23 13.12 -6.65 -28.61
C ALA A 23 14.18 -7.43 -27.82
N VAL A 24 14.27 -7.17 -26.51
CA VAL A 24 14.94 -8.06 -25.56
C VAL A 24 13.97 -9.18 -25.24
N LYS A 25 14.29 -10.41 -25.64
CA LYS A 25 13.44 -11.59 -25.35
C LYS A 25 13.50 -11.94 -23.87
N ASP A 26 12.35 -12.13 -23.26
CA ASP A 26 12.24 -12.88 -22.00
C ASP A 26 12.89 -14.26 -22.15
N LYS A 27 13.85 -14.56 -21.28
CA LYS A 27 14.37 -15.91 -21.07
C LYS A 27 13.92 -16.38 -19.69
N ALA A 28 12.74 -16.99 -19.63
CA ALA A 28 12.30 -17.71 -18.45
C ALA A 28 13.22 -18.91 -18.18
N SER A 29 14.09 -18.81 -17.18
CA SER A 29 14.87 -19.92 -16.65
C SER A 29 14.12 -20.56 -15.48
N SER A 30 13.38 -21.63 -15.76
CA SER A 30 12.65 -22.37 -14.72
C SER A 30 13.60 -23.08 -13.76
N ILE A 31 13.49 -22.81 -12.46
CA ILE A 31 14.07 -23.63 -11.41
C ILE A 31 12.91 -24.24 -10.61
N ARG A 32 12.83 -25.57 -10.59
CA ARG A 32 11.90 -26.33 -9.74
C ARG A 32 12.55 -26.51 -8.37
N LEU A 33 11.79 -26.29 -7.30
CA LEU A 33 12.05 -26.89 -6.00
C LEU A 33 10.81 -27.68 -5.56
N SER A 34 11.04 -28.82 -4.91
CA SER A 34 10.04 -29.86 -4.68
C SER A 34 9.40 -29.79 -3.31
N GLU A 35 8.08 -29.97 -3.24
CA GLU A 35 7.36 -30.17 -1.99
C GLU A 35 7.74 -31.49 -1.31
N ALA A 36 7.88 -31.45 0.02
CA ALA A 36 7.68 -32.58 0.92
C ALA A 36 6.90 -32.03 2.14
N ALA A 37 5.88 -32.75 2.61
CA ALA A 37 4.85 -32.14 3.47
C ALA A 37 4.29 -33.06 4.56
N LYS A 38 3.63 -32.42 5.55
CA LYS A 38 2.73 -32.94 6.60
C LYS A 38 3.39 -33.48 7.90
N PRO A 39 2.68 -33.46 9.06
CA PRO A 39 1.51 -32.63 9.45
C PRO A 39 1.46 -32.07 10.90
N ALA A 40 0.54 -31.11 11.11
CA ALA A 40 -0.21 -30.79 12.36
C ALA A 40 0.56 -30.31 13.62
N SER A 41 0.25 -29.14 14.21
CA SER A 41 -1.01 -28.90 14.96
C SER A 41 -1.29 -27.41 15.25
N ILE A 42 -2.56 -27.09 15.48
CA ILE A 42 -3.18 -25.74 15.59
C ILE A 42 -2.70 -24.93 16.83
N SER A 43 -2.45 -23.62 16.69
CA SER A 43 -2.84 -22.55 17.68
C SER A 43 -2.31 -21.11 17.41
N HIS A 44 -1.87 -20.72 16.21
CA HIS A 44 -1.52 -19.32 15.90
C HIS A 44 -2.26 -18.75 14.68
N ILE A 45 -2.85 -17.56 14.86
CA ILE A 45 -3.38 -16.72 13.78
C ILE A 45 -2.23 -16.35 12.84
N ALA A 46 -2.47 -16.42 11.53
CA ALA A 46 -1.43 -16.20 10.52
C ALA A 46 -0.87 -14.77 10.62
N ARG A 47 0.41 -14.65 11.00
CA ARG A 47 1.18 -13.41 10.81
C ARG A 47 1.23 -13.09 9.31
N PRO A 48 1.10 -11.83 8.89
CA PRO A 48 1.32 -11.45 7.50
C PRO A 48 2.81 -11.60 7.16
N GLU A 49 3.18 -12.71 6.53
CA GLU A 49 4.52 -12.89 5.99
C GLU A 49 4.78 -11.86 4.88
N VAL A 50 5.47 -10.79 5.23
CA VAL A 50 6.02 -9.82 4.27
C VAL A 50 7.16 -10.52 3.53
N LEU A 51 6.80 -11.21 2.44
CA LEU A 51 7.72 -11.88 1.53
C LEU A 51 8.83 -10.91 1.13
N LYS A 52 10.09 -11.25 1.47
CA LYS A 52 11.28 -10.43 1.22
C LYS A 52 11.38 -10.08 -0.27
N GLU A 53 11.54 -8.80 -0.58
CA GLU A 53 11.68 -8.32 -1.95
C GLU A 53 13.15 -8.14 -2.34
N GLU A 54 13.74 -9.18 -2.94
CA GLU A 54 15.09 -9.13 -3.52
C GLU A 54 15.21 -8.06 -4.63
N GLY A 55 14.08 -7.77 -5.31
CA GLY A 55 14.01 -6.91 -6.49
C GLY A 55 14.18 -5.41 -6.24
N ASN A 56 14.29 -4.94 -4.99
CA ASN A 56 14.45 -3.51 -4.69
C ASN A 56 15.62 -3.18 -3.73
N ARG A 57 16.46 -4.16 -3.39
CA ARG A 57 17.75 -3.94 -2.71
C ARG A 57 18.91 -3.86 -3.70
N THR A 58 18.79 -4.57 -4.82
CA THR A 58 19.80 -4.65 -5.88
C THR A 58 19.84 -3.44 -6.82
N SER A 59 18.86 -2.52 -6.71
CA SER A 59 18.72 -1.31 -7.53
C SER A 59 19.41 -0.07 -6.94
N THR A 60 19.60 -0.01 -5.61
CA THR A 60 20.04 1.22 -4.90
C THR A 60 21.55 1.47 -4.95
N ILE A 61 22.36 0.45 -5.24
CA ILE A 61 23.83 0.60 -5.35
C ILE A 61 24.18 1.32 -6.67
N ARG A 62 24.16 2.65 -6.64
CA ARG A 62 24.58 3.52 -7.74
C ARG A 62 26.03 3.22 -8.09
N ARG A 63 26.31 2.89 -9.36
CA ARG A 63 27.69 2.60 -9.81
C ARG A 63 28.58 3.83 -9.62
N LEU A 64 29.68 3.68 -8.88
CA LEU A 64 30.66 4.73 -8.70
C LEU A 64 31.45 4.99 -9.99
N SER A 65 31.16 6.14 -10.60
CA SER A 65 32.03 6.89 -11.49
C SER A 65 31.81 8.37 -11.21
N ASP A 66 32.84 9.20 -11.38
CA ASP A 66 32.85 10.65 -11.16
C ASP A 66 32.81 11.10 -9.68
N LEU A 67 33.92 10.83 -8.97
CA LEU A 67 34.40 11.72 -7.90
C LEU A 67 35.71 12.36 -8.39
N LYS A 68 35.76 13.70 -8.41
CA LYS A 68 36.98 14.48 -8.63
C LYS A 68 37.47 15.05 -7.31
N SER A 69 38.79 15.15 -7.18
CA SER A 69 39.47 15.79 -6.07
C SER A 69 39.68 17.27 -6.35
N ASP A 70 39.27 18.12 -5.41
CA ASP A 70 39.86 19.44 -5.16
C ASP A 70 40.07 19.49 -3.62
N ASP A 71 41.30 19.75 -3.18
CA ASP A 71 41.69 19.82 -1.76
C ASP A 71 41.80 21.29 -1.31
N ASP A 72 41.47 21.62 -0.05
CA ASP A 72 42.26 22.56 0.78
C ASP A 72 41.82 22.54 2.28
N ASP A 73 42.67 23.10 3.15
CA ASP A 73 42.71 22.87 4.62
C ASP A 73 42.14 24.03 5.49
N ALA A 74 41.65 23.69 6.70
CA ALA A 74 41.81 24.48 7.96
C ALA A 74 41.14 23.81 9.19
N GLY A 75 41.89 23.05 9.99
CA GLY A 75 41.39 22.42 11.23
C GLY A 75 41.17 23.36 12.45
N SER A 76 40.21 23.05 13.31
CA SER A 76 39.87 23.79 14.55
C SER A 76 39.90 22.87 15.79
N PRO A 77 40.20 23.34 17.02
CA PRO A 77 40.37 22.45 18.17
C PRO A 77 39.18 21.51 18.44
N ASN A 78 37.95 22.00 18.31
CA ASN A 78 36.75 21.17 18.47
C ASN A 78 36.57 20.10 17.38
N SER A 79 37.19 20.24 16.20
CA SER A 79 37.09 19.20 15.15
C SER A 79 37.99 18.00 15.45
N GLN A 80 39.05 18.15 16.24
CA GLN A 80 39.96 17.05 16.53
C GLN A 80 39.32 15.97 17.42
N GLU A 81 38.53 16.37 18.43
CA GLU A 81 37.81 15.39 19.27
C GLU A 81 36.69 14.67 18.50
N SER A 82 35.91 15.41 17.68
CA SER A 82 34.85 14.80 16.87
C SER A 82 35.41 13.86 15.79
N THR A 83 36.48 14.24 15.09
CA THR A 83 37.13 13.35 14.11
C THR A 83 37.74 12.10 14.77
N GLN A 84 38.29 12.20 15.98
CA GLN A 84 38.72 11.01 16.74
C GLN A 84 37.53 10.11 17.08
N GLN A 85 36.43 10.67 17.59
CA GLN A 85 35.24 9.88 17.95
C GLN A 85 34.60 9.18 16.73
N GLN A 86 34.49 9.89 15.60
CA GLN A 86 34.05 9.31 14.32
C GLN A 86 35.01 8.22 13.83
N SER A 87 36.32 8.40 13.97
CA SER A 87 37.30 7.36 13.62
C SER A 87 37.10 6.08 14.44
N TYR A 88 36.87 6.19 15.76
CA TYR A 88 36.55 5.02 16.58
C TYR A 88 35.25 4.32 16.17
N GLN A 89 34.18 5.07 15.86
CA GLN A 89 32.91 4.51 15.38
C GLN A 89 33.08 3.80 14.02
N ASN A 90 33.79 4.43 13.09
CA ASN A 90 34.09 3.88 11.76
C ASN A 90 34.94 2.59 11.84
N ASN A 91 35.87 2.52 12.79
CA ASN A 91 36.62 1.29 13.08
C ASN A 91 35.71 0.17 13.62
N ALA A 92 34.82 0.46 14.57
CA ALA A 92 33.87 -0.52 15.10
C ALA A 92 32.90 -1.05 14.01
N ALA A 93 32.39 -0.17 13.15
CA ALA A 93 31.57 -0.53 11.99
C ALA A 93 32.33 -1.46 11.02
N MET A 94 33.63 -1.22 10.81
CA MET A 94 34.49 -2.10 10.03
C MET A 94 34.76 -3.46 10.70
N GLU A 95 34.95 -3.52 12.02
CA GLU A 95 35.13 -4.79 12.75
C GLU A 95 33.88 -5.68 12.67
N LEU A 96 32.69 -5.09 12.82
CA LEU A 96 31.41 -5.78 12.61
C LEU A 96 31.31 -6.34 11.18
N ILE A 97 31.58 -5.53 10.14
CA ILE A 97 31.48 -5.98 8.75
C ILE A 97 32.54 -7.04 8.37
N ASN A 98 33.75 -6.94 8.92
CA ASN A 98 34.84 -7.91 8.68
C ASN A 98 34.58 -9.27 9.37
N SER A 99 33.76 -9.31 10.43
CA SER A 99 33.50 -10.54 11.21
C SER A 99 32.27 -11.34 10.75
N VAL A 100 31.42 -10.78 9.88
CA VAL A 100 30.31 -11.52 9.25
C VAL A 100 30.85 -12.70 8.42
N THR A 101 30.33 -13.90 8.67
CA THR A 101 30.55 -15.07 7.82
C THR A 101 29.23 -15.49 7.15
N GLY A 102 29.22 -15.44 5.82
CA GLY A 102 28.07 -15.88 5.02
C GLY A 102 27.90 -17.41 5.06
N ALA A 103 26.66 -17.87 5.20
CA ALA A 103 26.34 -19.29 5.35
C ALA A 103 26.79 -20.14 4.14
N ASP A 104 26.53 -19.67 2.92
CA ASP A 104 26.88 -20.33 1.66
C ASP A 104 28.03 -19.61 0.91
N GLU A 105 28.47 -20.19 -0.21
CA GLU A 105 29.58 -19.62 -0.99
C GLU A 105 29.20 -18.28 -1.65
N GLU A 106 27.93 -18.11 -2.03
CA GLU A 106 27.41 -16.85 -2.57
C GLU A 106 27.32 -15.77 -1.48
N GLY A 107 26.82 -16.08 -0.29
CA GLY A 107 26.86 -15.19 0.88
C GLY A 107 28.28 -14.80 1.29
N ARG A 108 29.24 -15.74 1.29
CA ARG A 108 30.66 -15.41 1.48
C ARG A 108 31.21 -14.51 0.38
N SER A 109 30.70 -14.62 -0.85
CA SER A 109 31.13 -13.81 -1.99
C SER A 109 30.53 -12.40 -1.94
N ARG A 110 29.24 -12.29 -1.61
CA ARG A 110 28.57 -11.03 -1.25
C ARG A 110 29.28 -10.32 -0.11
N GLN A 111 29.69 -11.02 0.96
CA GLN A 111 30.40 -10.36 2.07
C GLN A 111 31.75 -9.77 1.65
N ARG A 112 32.52 -10.42 0.75
CA ARG A 112 33.78 -9.83 0.25
C ARG A 112 33.53 -8.52 -0.53
N VAL A 113 32.41 -8.41 -1.23
CA VAL A 113 32.00 -7.17 -1.93
C VAL A 113 31.54 -6.10 -0.92
N LEU A 114 30.74 -6.47 0.09
CA LEU A 114 30.27 -5.57 1.15
C LEU A 114 31.44 -5.02 1.99
N VAL A 115 32.38 -5.87 2.39
CA VAL A 115 33.64 -5.48 3.06
C VAL A 115 34.46 -4.50 2.21
N TYR A 116 34.56 -4.74 0.89
CA TYR A 116 35.25 -3.82 -0.02
C TYR A 116 34.54 -2.46 -0.14
N ALA A 117 33.21 -2.46 -0.24
CA ALA A 117 32.41 -1.23 -0.29
C ALA A 117 32.51 -0.42 1.01
N ALA A 118 32.37 -1.08 2.17
CA ALA A 118 32.52 -0.45 3.48
C ALA A 118 33.86 0.26 3.66
N ARG A 119 34.97 -0.38 3.26
CA ARG A 119 36.31 0.25 3.30
C ARG A 119 36.40 1.49 2.41
N ARG A 120 35.69 1.53 1.29
CA ARG A 120 35.66 2.72 0.42
C ARG A 120 34.85 3.87 1.03
N TYR A 121 33.76 3.59 1.73
CA TYR A 121 32.99 4.62 2.43
C TYR A 121 33.69 5.10 3.71
N ALA A 122 34.33 4.20 4.47
CA ALA A 122 35.22 4.56 5.57
C ALA A 122 36.31 5.55 5.11
N SER A 123 37.04 5.22 4.04
CA SER A 123 38.06 6.12 3.48
C SER A 123 37.53 7.31 2.69
N ALA A 124 36.23 7.38 2.37
CA ALA A 124 35.61 8.63 1.93
C ALA A 124 35.41 9.58 3.14
N LEU A 125 34.91 9.04 4.25
CA LEU A 125 34.66 9.80 5.48
C LEU A 125 35.94 10.20 6.23
N GLU A 126 37.04 9.47 6.06
CA GLU A 126 38.40 9.91 6.46
C GLU A 126 38.85 11.19 5.75
N ARG A 127 38.30 11.51 4.57
CA ARG A 127 38.63 12.71 3.77
C ARG A 127 37.58 13.80 3.91
N ASN A 128 36.30 13.42 3.93
CA ASN A 128 35.17 14.32 4.10
C ASN A 128 34.16 13.71 5.10
N PRO A 129 34.27 14.03 6.41
CA PRO A 129 33.33 13.56 7.42
C PRO A 129 31.88 14.03 7.24
N GLU A 130 31.62 15.00 6.36
CA GLU A 130 30.29 15.54 6.05
C GLU A 130 29.66 14.91 4.78
N ASP A 131 30.28 13.87 4.21
CA ASP A 131 29.72 13.10 3.09
C ASP A 131 28.52 12.23 3.54
N TYR A 132 27.34 12.86 3.57
CA TYR A 132 26.08 12.20 3.93
C TYR A 132 25.73 11.05 2.98
N ASP A 133 26.18 11.09 1.71
CA ASP A 133 25.93 10.04 0.73
C ASP A 133 26.82 8.82 1.02
N ALA A 134 28.10 9.01 1.43
CA ALA A 134 28.94 7.92 1.92
C ALA A 134 28.40 7.30 3.21
N LEU A 135 27.93 8.10 4.17
CA LEU A 135 27.27 7.61 5.40
C LEU A 135 26.03 6.77 5.07
N TYR A 136 25.14 7.28 4.22
CA TYR A 136 23.93 6.60 3.76
C TYR A 136 24.23 5.28 3.04
N ASN A 137 25.20 5.28 2.11
CA ASN A 137 25.55 4.06 1.38
C ASN A 137 26.29 3.04 2.26
N TRP A 138 27.02 3.48 3.30
CA TRP A 138 27.57 2.55 4.29
C TRP A 138 26.48 1.94 5.18
N ALA A 139 25.46 2.72 5.57
CA ALA A 139 24.30 2.21 6.30
C ALA A 139 23.53 1.13 5.52
N LEU A 140 23.41 1.26 4.18
CA LEU A 140 22.90 0.21 3.30
C LEU A 140 23.79 -1.05 3.29
N VAL A 141 25.12 -0.88 3.24
CA VAL A 141 26.09 -1.99 3.29
C VAL A 141 26.08 -2.71 4.64
N LEU A 142 25.82 -1.99 5.73
CA LEU A 142 25.61 -2.56 7.08
C LEU A 142 24.31 -3.37 7.14
N GLN A 143 23.20 -2.87 6.60
CA GLN A 143 21.92 -3.61 6.50
C GLN A 143 22.06 -4.91 5.68
N GLU A 144 22.68 -4.85 4.51
CA GLU A 144 22.82 -6.05 3.66
C GLU A 144 23.82 -7.05 4.27
N SER A 145 24.86 -6.57 4.98
CA SER A 145 25.72 -7.43 5.81
C SER A 145 24.92 -8.09 6.93
N ALA A 146 23.98 -7.39 7.56
CA ALA A 146 23.13 -7.90 8.63
C ALA A 146 22.17 -9.01 8.17
N ASP A 147 21.70 -8.98 6.92
CA ASP A 147 20.93 -10.08 6.33
C ASP A 147 21.78 -11.24 5.78
N ASN A 148 23.09 -11.05 5.67
CA ASN A 148 24.06 -12.07 5.26
C ASN A 148 24.69 -12.83 6.45
N VAL A 149 24.36 -12.45 7.69
CA VAL A 149 24.75 -13.17 8.92
C VAL A 149 24.11 -14.56 8.94
N SER A 150 24.91 -15.61 9.12
CA SER A 150 24.41 -16.97 9.29
C SER A 150 23.50 -17.08 10.53
N PRO A 151 22.36 -17.81 10.49
CA PRO A 151 21.45 -17.97 11.64
C PRO A 151 22.13 -18.53 12.91
N ASP A 152 23.18 -19.34 12.75
CA ASP A 152 23.95 -19.93 13.85
C ASP A 152 25.04 -19.00 14.41
N SER A 153 25.21 -17.79 13.84
CA SER A 153 26.26 -16.84 14.22
C SER A 153 25.86 -16.01 15.44
N THR A 154 26.60 -16.17 16.54
CA THR A 154 26.42 -15.37 17.77
C THR A 154 27.25 -14.08 17.79
N SER A 155 28.24 -13.92 16.90
CA SER A 155 29.01 -12.69 16.74
C SER A 155 29.56 -12.57 15.30
N PRO A 156 29.38 -11.43 14.60
CA PRO A 156 28.58 -10.27 15.02
C PRO A 156 27.10 -10.65 15.07
N SER A 157 26.32 -9.97 15.91
CA SER A 157 24.87 -10.18 15.93
C SER A 157 24.21 -9.40 14.79
N LYS A 158 23.06 -9.87 14.30
CA LYS A 158 22.29 -9.12 13.32
C LYS A 158 21.83 -7.74 13.87
N ASP A 159 21.55 -7.65 15.17
CA ASP A 159 21.09 -6.40 15.78
C ASP A 159 22.21 -5.35 15.86
N SER A 160 23.46 -5.73 16.13
CA SER A 160 24.56 -4.76 16.20
C SER A 160 24.94 -4.16 14.83
N LEU A 161 24.80 -4.94 13.75
CA LEU A 161 24.94 -4.42 12.38
C LEU A 161 23.78 -3.49 11.98
N LEU A 162 22.55 -3.78 12.42
CA LEU A 162 21.39 -2.90 12.20
C LEU A 162 21.44 -1.64 13.09
N GLU A 163 22.01 -1.72 14.29
CA GLU A 163 22.25 -0.58 15.17
C GLU A 163 23.27 0.38 14.57
N GLU A 164 24.41 -0.11 14.10
CA GLU A 164 25.40 0.76 13.45
C GLU A 164 24.89 1.31 12.11
N ALA A 165 24.03 0.57 11.39
CA ALA A 165 23.29 1.14 10.25
C ALA A 165 22.38 2.30 10.69
N CYS A 166 21.68 2.19 11.82
CA CYS A 166 20.85 3.27 12.36
C CYS A 166 21.70 4.49 12.75
N ASN A 167 22.87 4.30 13.36
CA ASN A 167 23.81 5.38 13.68
C ASN A 167 24.23 6.13 12.41
N LYS A 168 24.62 5.40 11.36
CA LYS A 168 25.06 5.98 10.08
C LYS A 168 23.92 6.68 9.31
N TYR A 169 22.67 6.21 9.44
CA TYR A 169 21.50 6.95 8.92
C TYR A 169 21.16 8.21 9.73
N ASP A 170 21.30 8.19 11.05
CA ASP A 170 21.13 9.37 11.91
C ASP A 170 22.18 10.45 11.58
N GLU A 171 23.45 10.06 11.40
CA GLU A 171 24.51 10.95 10.89
C GLU A 171 24.16 11.53 9.52
N ALA A 172 23.79 10.70 8.53
CA ALA A 172 23.43 11.14 7.19
C ALA A 172 22.22 12.09 7.18
N THR A 173 21.21 11.86 8.03
CA THR A 173 19.99 12.70 8.11
C THR A 173 20.18 13.96 8.94
N ARG A 174 21.17 14.02 9.84
CA ARG A 174 21.62 15.30 10.44
C ARG A 174 22.27 16.20 9.40
N LEU A 175 23.14 15.65 8.56
CA LEU A 175 23.85 16.39 7.50
C LEU A 175 22.91 16.78 6.34
N CYS A 176 21.96 15.91 5.97
CA CYS A 176 20.96 16.20 4.94
C CYS A 176 19.51 15.96 5.47
N PRO A 177 18.90 16.91 6.20
CA PRO A 177 17.56 16.77 6.81
C PRO A 177 16.38 16.65 5.84
N THR A 178 16.65 16.68 4.53
CA THR A 178 15.71 16.49 3.42
C THR A 178 15.90 15.16 2.69
N PHE A 179 16.88 14.33 3.06
CA PHE A 179 17.17 13.06 2.38
C PHE A 179 16.15 11.96 2.72
N HIS A 180 15.06 11.93 1.96
CA HIS A 180 13.92 11.04 2.23
C HIS A 180 14.25 9.54 2.18
N ASP A 181 15.15 9.11 1.29
CA ASP A 181 15.58 7.70 1.18
C ASP A 181 16.35 7.24 2.43
N ALA A 182 17.14 8.13 3.05
CA ALA A 182 17.81 7.85 4.31
C ALA A 182 16.78 7.64 5.44
N PHE A 183 15.80 8.53 5.60
CA PHE A 183 14.71 8.33 6.58
C PHE A 183 13.90 7.04 6.32
N TYR A 184 13.63 6.70 5.05
CA TYR A 184 12.89 5.50 4.67
C TYR A 184 13.68 4.20 4.98
N ASN A 185 14.94 4.11 4.55
CA ASN A 185 15.77 2.93 4.78
C ASN A 185 16.20 2.80 6.26
N TRP A 186 16.33 3.91 6.99
CA TRP A 186 16.48 3.91 8.45
C TRP A 186 15.25 3.33 9.15
N ALA A 187 14.05 3.74 8.74
CA ALA A 187 12.81 3.17 9.27
C ALA A 187 12.71 1.65 9.01
N ILE A 188 13.26 1.15 7.90
CA ILE A 188 13.39 -0.30 7.63
C ILE A 188 14.38 -0.95 8.60
N ALA A 189 15.57 -0.38 8.85
CA ALA A 189 16.52 -0.92 9.84
C ALA A 189 15.85 -1.06 11.22
N ILE A 190 15.24 0.03 11.71
CA ILE A 190 14.55 0.05 13.00
C ILE A 190 13.40 -0.97 13.03
N SER A 191 12.63 -1.10 11.94
CA SER A 191 11.57 -2.12 11.82
C SER A 191 12.10 -3.55 11.94
N ASP A 192 13.28 -3.83 11.38
CA ASP A 192 13.90 -5.17 11.46
C ASP A 192 14.53 -5.44 12.84
N ARG A 193 15.09 -4.42 13.51
CA ARG A 193 15.46 -4.51 14.94
C ARG A 193 14.25 -4.81 15.81
N ALA A 194 13.16 -4.06 15.65
CA ALA A 194 11.94 -4.21 16.45
C ALA A 194 11.35 -5.64 16.37
N LYS A 195 11.40 -6.28 15.20
CA LYS A 195 11.01 -7.69 15.00
C LYS A 195 11.88 -8.67 15.80
N MET A 196 13.18 -8.40 15.93
CA MET A 196 14.10 -9.23 16.71
C MET A 196 13.86 -9.10 18.22
N HIS A 197 13.57 -7.88 18.69
CA HIS A 197 13.21 -7.60 20.09
C HIS A 197 11.77 -8.05 20.44
N GLY A 198 10.90 -8.24 19.44
CA GLY A 198 9.69 -9.05 19.52
C GLY A 198 8.51 -8.38 20.23
N ARG A 199 8.41 -8.54 21.57
CA ARG A 199 7.31 -8.01 22.39
C ARG A 199 7.81 -7.37 23.70
N THR A 200 8.97 -6.72 23.64
CA THR A 200 9.53 -5.90 24.74
C THR A 200 9.11 -4.44 24.60
N LYS A 201 9.36 -3.63 25.65
CA LYS A 201 9.26 -2.17 25.55
C LYS A 201 10.26 -1.58 24.57
N GLU A 202 11.44 -2.18 24.45
CA GLU A 202 12.44 -1.79 23.44
C GLU A 202 11.88 -1.98 22.03
N ALA A 203 11.13 -3.06 21.76
CA ALA A 203 10.41 -3.23 20.50
C ALA A 203 9.32 -2.16 20.29
N GLU A 204 8.59 -1.77 21.33
CA GLU A 204 7.58 -0.69 21.31
C GLU A 204 8.22 0.67 20.96
N GLU A 205 9.33 1.02 21.62
CA GLU A 205 10.11 2.23 21.37
C GLU A 205 10.75 2.25 19.97
N LEU A 206 11.28 1.12 19.50
CA LEU A 206 11.79 0.96 18.14
C LEU A 206 10.66 1.11 17.10
N TRP A 207 9.50 0.47 17.29
CA TRP A 207 8.36 0.65 16.38
C TRP A 207 7.86 2.10 16.34
N GLU A 208 7.83 2.81 17.48
CA GLU A 208 7.58 4.25 17.49
C GLU A 208 8.61 5.03 16.65
N GLN A 209 9.91 4.77 16.82
CA GLN A 209 10.98 5.42 16.04
C GLN A 209 10.85 5.13 14.53
N ALA A 210 10.56 3.88 14.15
CA ALA A 210 10.31 3.50 12.77
C ALA A 210 9.12 4.28 12.18
N THR A 211 8.00 4.39 12.88
CA THR A 211 6.83 5.14 12.40
C THR A 211 7.08 6.64 12.28
N LYS A 212 7.91 7.24 13.16
CA LYS A 212 8.37 8.64 13.07
C LYS A 212 9.27 8.87 11.84
N ASN A 213 10.16 7.93 11.54
CA ASN A 213 11.04 8.03 10.36
C ASN A 213 10.29 7.75 9.04
N TYR A 214 9.34 6.80 8.99
CA TYR A 214 8.43 6.66 7.85
C TYR A 214 7.57 7.93 7.64
N GLU A 215 7.06 8.55 8.71
CA GLU A 215 6.35 9.82 8.61
C GLU A 215 7.22 10.92 8.00
N LYS A 216 8.46 11.05 8.46
CA LYS A 216 9.42 12.05 7.95
C LYS A 216 9.79 11.79 6.48
N ALA A 217 9.98 10.54 6.08
CA ALA A 217 10.19 10.16 4.67
C ALA A 217 8.98 10.53 3.79
N VAL A 218 7.75 10.21 4.21
CA VAL A 218 6.51 10.54 3.48
C VAL A 218 6.23 12.04 3.46
N LYS A 219 6.63 12.80 4.50
CA LYS A 219 6.55 14.27 4.49
C LYS A 219 7.51 14.92 3.49
N LEU A 220 8.63 14.26 3.17
CA LEU A 220 9.62 14.74 2.19
C LEU A 220 9.30 14.26 0.77
N ASN A 221 8.79 13.03 0.61
CA ASN A 221 8.27 12.48 -0.64
C ASN A 221 6.89 11.86 -0.42
N TRP A 222 5.86 12.67 -0.68
CA TRP A 222 4.46 12.30 -0.47
C TRP A 222 3.94 11.27 -1.49
N ASN A 223 4.63 11.09 -2.62
CA ASN A 223 4.18 10.25 -3.73
C ASN A 223 4.82 8.84 -3.71
N SER A 224 4.85 8.21 -2.52
CA SER A 224 5.44 6.88 -2.32
C SER A 224 4.43 5.88 -1.74
N PRO A 225 3.75 5.08 -2.58
CA PRO A 225 2.88 3.99 -2.13
C PRO A 225 3.61 3.01 -1.19
N GLN A 226 4.87 2.70 -1.50
CA GLN A 226 5.71 1.77 -0.75
C GLN A 226 6.01 2.29 0.66
N ALA A 227 6.36 3.57 0.81
CA ALA A 227 6.59 4.18 2.13
C ALA A 227 5.31 4.23 2.97
N LEU A 228 4.17 4.57 2.36
CA LEU A 228 2.86 4.53 3.04
C LEU A 228 2.46 3.10 3.47
N ASN A 229 2.65 2.09 2.63
CA ASN A 229 2.41 0.70 2.99
C ASN A 229 3.32 0.22 4.13
N ASN A 230 4.61 0.57 4.10
CA ASN A 230 5.56 0.13 5.13
C ASN A 230 5.34 0.87 6.46
N TRP A 231 4.88 2.13 6.41
CA TRP A 231 4.37 2.84 7.58
C TRP A 231 3.12 2.15 8.16
N GLY A 232 2.18 1.73 7.30
CA GLY A 232 1.01 0.95 7.70
C GLY A 232 1.38 -0.37 8.38
N LEU A 233 2.37 -1.10 7.87
CA LEU A 233 2.89 -2.34 8.47
C LEU A 233 3.55 -2.08 9.84
N ALA A 234 4.36 -1.03 9.97
CA ALA A 234 4.98 -0.66 11.25
C ALA A 234 3.93 -0.26 12.30
N LEU A 235 2.86 0.42 11.90
CA LEU A 235 1.71 0.71 12.77
C LEU A 235 0.93 -0.58 13.12
N GLN A 236 0.80 -1.54 12.19
CA GLN A 236 0.16 -2.83 12.44
C GLN A 236 0.93 -3.65 13.50
N GLU A 237 2.25 -3.79 13.37
CA GLU A 237 3.08 -4.49 14.35
C GLU A 237 3.10 -3.79 15.73
N LEU A 238 3.21 -2.45 15.75
CA LEU A 238 3.06 -1.66 16.99
C LEU A 238 1.70 -1.93 17.65
N SER A 239 0.61 -1.94 16.88
CA SER A 239 -0.74 -2.23 17.38
C SER A 239 -0.91 -3.64 17.96
N ALA A 240 0.00 -4.57 17.64
CA ALA A 240 -0.01 -5.95 18.11
C ALA A 240 0.77 -6.17 19.43
N ILE A 241 1.39 -5.11 19.99
CA ILE A 241 2.16 -5.15 21.24
C ILE A 241 1.74 -4.09 22.27
N VAL A 242 1.21 -2.93 21.85
CA VAL A 242 0.74 -1.86 22.76
C VAL A 242 -0.50 -2.28 23.59
N PRO A 243 -0.80 -1.58 24.70
CA PRO A 243 -2.06 -1.73 25.42
C PRO A 243 -3.31 -1.47 24.55
N ALA A 244 -4.38 -2.23 24.81
CA ALA A 244 -5.64 -2.18 24.03
C ALA A 244 -6.27 -0.76 23.92
N ARG A 245 -6.09 0.08 24.96
CA ARG A 245 -6.53 1.50 24.97
C ARG A 245 -5.90 2.36 23.85
N GLU A 246 -4.73 1.97 23.36
CA GLU A 246 -3.97 2.69 22.32
C GLU A 246 -4.06 1.99 20.96
N LYS A 247 -4.14 0.65 20.97
CA LYS A 247 -4.32 -0.21 19.78
C LYS A 247 -5.34 0.37 18.78
N GLN A 248 -6.54 0.72 19.24
CA GLN A 248 -7.62 1.20 18.37
C GLN A 248 -7.29 2.51 17.62
N LYS A 249 -6.45 3.39 18.20
CA LYS A 249 -5.96 4.61 17.52
C LYS A 249 -4.91 4.25 16.45
N ILE A 250 -4.02 3.31 16.76
CA ILE A 250 -2.92 2.90 15.89
C ILE A 250 -3.43 2.07 14.71
N VAL A 251 -4.40 1.17 14.91
CA VAL A 251 -5.08 0.42 13.84
C VAL A 251 -5.77 1.37 12.84
N ARG A 252 -6.51 2.38 13.33
CA ARG A 252 -7.12 3.42 12.47
C ARG A 252 -6.06 4.20 11.67
N ALA A 253 -4.91 4.48 12.27
CA ALA A 253 -3.79 5.10 11.56
C ALA A 253 -3.20 4.18 10.48
N ALA A 254 -3.02 2.88 10.76
CA ALA A 254 -2.55 1.90 9.78
C ALA A 254 -3.50 1.79 8.57
N ILE A 255 -4.81 1.68 8.83
CA ILE A 255 -5.87 1.69 7.79
C ILE A 255 -5.76 2.93 6.89
N SER A 256 -5.57 4.11 7.49
CA SER A 256 -5.37 5.36 6.75
C SER A 256 -4.12 5.32 5.85
N LYS A 257 -3.00 4.72 6.29
CA LYS A 257 -1.78 4.63 5.46
C LYS A 257 -1.93 3.63 4.31
N PHE A 258 -2.57 2.48 4.53
CA PHE A 258 -2.84 1.54 3.43
C PHE A 258 -3.83 2.12 2.41
N ARG A 259 -4.90 2.80 2.85
CA ARG A 259 -5.81 3.53 1.92
C ARG A 259 -5.07 4.60 1.12
N ALA A 260 -4.19 5.39 1.75
CA ALA A 260 -3.38 6.38 1.04
C ALA A 260 -2.43 5.74 0.01
N ALA A 261 -1.80 4.60 0.34
CA ALA A 261 -0.98 3.86 -0.61
C ALA A 261 -1.78 3.37 -1.84
N ILE A 262 -3.00 2.89 -1.62
CA ILE A 262 -3.92 2.47 -2.70
C ILE A 262 -4.41 3.67 -3.52
N GLN A 263 -4.63 4.84 -2.91
CA GLN A 263 -5.03 6.05 -3.62
C GLN A 263 -3.94 6.61 -4.53
N LEU A 264 -2.65 6.39 -4.20
CA LEU A 264 -1.53 6.71 -5.10
C LEU A 264 -1.33 5.63 -6.18
N GLN A 265 -1.56 4.37 -5.86
CA GLN A 265 -1.47 3.26 -6.82
C GLN A 265 -2.61 2.24 -6.58
N PHE A 266 -3.69 2.38 -7.35
CA PHE A 266 -4.90 1.57 -7.16
C PHE A 266 -4.69 0.06 -7.32
N ASP A 267 -3.70 -0.38 -8.10
CA ASP A 267 -3.39 -1.81 -8.30
C ASP A 267 -2.30 -2.36 -7.36
N PHE A 268 -1.93 -1.61 -6.31
CA PHE A 268 -0.90 -2.01 -5.34
C PHE A 268 -1.39 -3.10 -4.38
N HIS A 269 -1.50 -4.32 -4.92
CA HIS A 269 -2.03 -5.53 -4.27
C HIS A 269 -1.46 -5.82 -2.87
N ARG A 270 -0.24 -5.38 -2.53
CA ARG A 270 0.29 -5.51 -1.16
C ARG A 270 -0.46 -4.61 -0.17
N ALA A 271 -0.68 -3.33 -0.49
CA ALA A 271 -1.45 -2.44 0.37
C ALA A 271 -2.92 -2.87 0.48
N ILE A 272 -3.50 -3.33 -0.63
CA ILE A 272 -4.86 -3.92 -0.68
C ILE A 272 -4.95 -5.13 0.25
N TYR A 273 -4.01 -6.09 0.14
CA TYR A 273 -3.96 -7.27 1.00
C TYR A 273 -3.77 -6.91 2.48
N ASN A 274 -2.78 -6.06 2.78
CA ASN A 274 -2.44 -5.67 4.14
C ASN A 274 -3.62 -4.97 4.83
N LEU A 275 -4.32 -4.06 4.13
CA LEU A 275 -5.57 -3.45 4.60
C LEU A 275 -6.64 -4.50 4.91
N GLY A 276 -6.82 -5.49 4.02
CA GLY A 276 -7.67 -6.65 4.28
C GLY A 276 -7.31 -7.40 5.56
N THR A 277 -6.02 -7.63 5.85
CA THR A 277 -5.59 -8.29 7.10
C THR A 277 -5.81 -7.42 8.34
N VAL A 278 -5.67 -6.10 8.25
CA VAL A 278 -5.91 -5.18 9.37
C VAL A 278 -7.40 -5.08 9.69
N LEU A 279 -8.26 -5.03 8.67
CA LEU A 279 -9.72 -5.07 8.85
C LEU A 279 -10.18 -6.40 9.44
N TYR A 280 -9.53 -7.52 9.08
CA TYR A 280 -9.77 -8.82 9.73
C TYR A 280 -9.44 -8.78 11.23
N GLY A 281 -8.24 -8.32 11.59
CA GLY A 281 -7.81 -8.22 12.99
C GLY A 281 -8.70 -7.29 13.82
N LEU A 282 -9.15 -6.18 13.23
CA LEU A 282 -10.09 -5.26 13.86
C LEU A 282 -11.48 -5.88 14.07
N ALA A 283 -11.95 -6.73 13.16
CA ALA A 283 -13.20 -7.46 13.30
C ALA A 283 -13.16 -8.45 14.48
N GLU A 284 -12.06 -9.22 14.61
CA GLU A 284 -11.78 -10.15 15.72
C GLU A 284 -11.66 -9.41 17.06
N ASP A 285 -10.93 -8.29 17.12
CA ASP A 285 -10.87 -7.45 18.34
C ASP A 285 -12.27 -6.96 18.76
N THR A 286 -13.09 -6.58 17.79
CA THR A 286 -14.44 -6.04 18.02
C THR A 286 -15.42 -7.13 18.48
N THR A 287 -15.30 -8.37 18.01
CA THR A 287 -16.09 -9.50 18.55
C THR A 287 -15.63 -9.89 19.96
N GLY A 288 -14.32 -9.96 20.20
CA GLY A 288 -13.75 -10.36 21.49
C GLY A 288 -13.99 -9.36 22.63
N THR A 289 -14.16 -8.07 22.33
CA THR A 289 -14.33 -7.00 23.33
C THR A 289 -15.77 -6.89 23.89
N GLY A 290 -16.68 -7.78 23.48
CA GLY A 290 -17.98 -7.92 24.14
C GLY A 290 -19.00 -6.81 23.82
N GLY A 291 -19.08 -6.41 22.54
CA GLY A 291 -20.23 -5.66 22.02
C GLY A 291 -20.48 -4.30 22.67
N SER A 292 -19.48 -3.41 22.64
CA SER A 292 -19.68 -1.99 23.01
C SER A 292 -20.80 -1.39 22.16
N THR A 293 -21.91 -1.00 22.79
CA THR A 293 -23.14 -0.53 22.14
C THR A 293 -23.04 0.93 21.68
N ASN A 294 -21.95 1.25 21.01
CA ASN A 294 -21.61 2.58 20.50
C ASN A 294 -22.16 2.70 19.07
N PRO A 295 -23.26 3.44 18.79
CA PRO A 295 -23.98 3.39 17.50
C PRO A 295 -23.24 3.99 16.29
N LYS A 296 -21.93 4.25 16.44
CA LYS A 296 -21.02 4.84 15.45
C LYS A 296 -19.85 3.92 15.11
N GLU A 297 -19.70 2.76 15.76
CA GLU A 297 -18.62 1.83 15.43
C GLU A 297 -19.13 0.74 14.48
N VAL A 298 -18.34 0.47 13.44
CA VAL A 298 -18.67 -0.46 12.35
C VAL A 298 -18.80 -1.87 12.92
N SER A 299 -19.91 -2.55 12.60
CA SER A 299 -20.14 -3.92 13.08
C SER A 299 -19.04 -4.88 12.60
N SER A 300 -18.68 -5.87 13.42
CA SER A 300 -17.69 -6.90 13.05
C SER A 300 -18.02 -7.58 11.72
N ASN A 301 -19.31 -7.78 11.38
CA ASN A 301 -19.72 -8.39 10.12
C ASN A 301 -19.38 -7.52 8.89
N GLU A 302 -19.53 -6.20 8.99
CA GLU A 302 -19.11 -5.28 7.92
C GLU A 302 -17.57 -5.19 7.84
N LEU A 303 -16.85 -5.27 8.97
CA LEU A 303 -15.38 -5.33 8.96
C LEU A 303 -14.86 -6.64 8.32
N TYR A 304 -15.48 -7.78 8.61
CA TYR A 304 -15.21 -9.06 7.94
C TYR A 304 -15.56 -8.99 6.44
N ASN A 305 -16.68 -8.37 6.07
CA ASN A 305 -17.05 -8.15 4.67
C ASN A 305 -16.02 -7.29 3.92
N GLN A 306 -15.65 -6.13 4.47
CA GLN A 306 -14.63 -5.25 3.89
C GLN A 306 -13.27 -5.97 3.78
N SER A 307 -12.85 -6.70 4.82
CA SER A 307 -11.66 -7.55 4.78
C SER A 307 -11.68 -8.54 3.62
N ALA A 308 -12.80 -9.23 3.43
CA ALA A 308 -12.98 -10.21 2.35
C ALA A 308 -12.96 -9.56 0.96
N ILE A 309 -13.56 -8.38 0.79
CA ILE A 309 -13.49 -7.58 -0.44
C ILE A 309 -12.04 -7.25 -0.80
N TYR A 310 -11.27 -6.75 0.17
CA TYR A 310 -9.85 -6.43 -0.02
C TYR A 310 -9.01 -7.67 -0.35
N ILE A 311 -9.19 -8.78 0.36
CA ILE A 311 -8.43 -10.03 0.12
C ILE A 311 -8.80 -10.63 -1.25
N ALA A 312 -10.07 -10.61 -1.63
CA ALA A 312 -10.52 -11.03 -2.96
C ALA A 312 -9.92 -10.16 -4.07
N ALA A 313 -9.88 -8.83 -3.90
CA ALA A 313 -9.27 -7.93 -4.86
C ALA A 313 -7.75 -8.13 -5.01
N ALA A 314 -7.03 -8.33 -3.89
CA ALA A 314 -5.60 -8.65 -3.92
C ALA A 314 -5.32 -9.98 -4.64
N HIS A 315 -6.15 -11.01 -4.42
CA HIS A 315 -6.06 -12.28 -5.14
C HIS A 315 -6.39 -12.12 -6.64
N ALA A 316 -7.43 -11.37 -7.01
CA ALA A 316 -7.78 -11.12 -8.41
C ALA A 316 -6.64 -10.42 -9.19
N LEU A 317 -5.95 -9.47 -8.55
CA LEU A 317 -4.79 -8.77 -9.14
C LEU A 317 -3.53 -9.66 -9.22
N LYS A 318 -3.33 -10.60 -8.29
CA LYS A 318 -2.18 -11.53 -8.25
C LYS A 318 -2.60 -12.97 -7.85
N PRO A 319 -3.27 -13.73 -8.74
CA PRO A 319 -3.80 -15.05 -8.39
C PRO A 319 -2.71 -16.10 -8.09
N ASN A 320 -1.49 -15.88 -8.60
CA ASN A 320 -0.34 -16.76 -8.39
C ASN A 320 0.28 -16.66 -6.98
N TYR A 321 -0.14 -15.70 -6.15
CA TYR A 321 0.38 -15.52 -4.79
C TYR A 321 -0.35 -16.47 -3.83
N SER A 322 0.30 -17.58 -3.46
CA SER A 322 -0.25 -18.64 -2.59
C SER A 322 -0.78 -18.14 -1.25
N VAL A 323 -0.16 -17.10 -0.67
CA VAL A 323 -0.62 -16.40 0.53
C VAL A 323 -2.03 -15.82 0.32
N TYR A 324 -2.27 -15.12 -0.79
CA TYR A 324 -3.57 -14.53 -1.11
C TYR A 324 -4.62 -15.61 -1.37
N SER A 325 -4.25 -16.68 -2.09
CA SER A 325 -5.09 -17.85 -2.35
C SER A 325 -5.46 -18.61 -1.06
N SER A 326 -4.67 -18.46 0.01
CA SER A 326 -4.91 -19.10 1.31
C SER A 326 -5.77 -18.21 2.21
N ALA A 327 -5.48 -16.90 2.26
CA ALA A 327 -6.31 -15.92 2.95
C ALA A 327 -7.73 -15.87 2.36
N LEU A 328 -7.87 -15.91 1.03
CA LEU A 328 -9.19 -15.93 0.38
C LEU A 328 -10.03 -17.14 0.79
N LYS A 329 -9.43 -18.32 0.97
CA LYS A 329 -10.16 -19.52 1.44
C LYS A 329 -10.75 -19.36 2.84
N LEU A 330 -10.14 -18.53 3.69
CA LEU A 330 -10.65 -18.21 5.03
C LEU A 330 -11.83 -17.24 4.97
N VAL A 331 -11.73 -16.19 4.12
CA VAL A 331 -12.68 -15.06 4.14
C VAL A 331 -13.75 -15.09 3.05
N ARG A 332 -13.69 -16.01 2.07
CA ARG A 332 -14.65 -16.05 0.94
C ARG A 332 -16.11 -16.18 1.38
N SER A 333 -16.39 -16.86 2.50
CA SER A 333 -17.74 -16.97 3.09
C SER A 333 -18.25 -15.69 3.76
N MET A 334 -17.43 -14.65 3.85
CA MET A 334 -17.78 -13.31 4.36
C MET A 334 -18.16 -12.34 3.22
N LEU A 335 -18.09 -12.79 1.96
CA LEU A 335 -18.63 -12.10 0.80
C LEU A 335 -20.12 -12.45 0.60
N PRO A 336 -20.95 -11.53 0.08
CA PRO A 336 -22.34 -11.78 -0.25
C PRO A 336 -22.47 -12.49 -1.61
N LEU A 337 -21.93 -13.71 -1.70
CA LEU A 337 -21.85 -14.47 -2.96
C LEU A 337 -23.26 -14.65 -3.57
N PRO A 338 -23.46 -14.40 -4.89
CA PRO A 338 -22.44 -14.29 -5.94
C PRO A 338 -21.90 -12.86 -6.18
N HIS A 339 -22.15 -11.92 -5.27
CA HIS A 339 -21.70 -10.53 -5.36
C HIS A 339 -20.44 -10.27 -4.53
N LEU A 340 -19.77 -9.14 -4.78
CA LEU A 340 -18.61 -8.69 -4.01
C LEU A 340 -19.03 -7.81 -2.82
N LYS A 341 -19.98 -6.89 -3.03
CA LYS A 341 -20.61 -6.11 -1.96
C LYS A 341 -22.11 -6.01 -2.18
N GLU A 342 -22.84 -5.98 -1.07
CA GLU A 342 -24.26 -5.63 -0.99
C GLU A 342 -24.44 -4.56 0.08
N GLY A 343 -25.53 -3.80 0.00
CA GLY A 343 -25.89 -2.80 1.01
C GLY A 343 -27.05 -1.93 0.58
N ASN A 344 -27.45 -1.00 1.44
CA ASN A 344 -28.48 -0.02 1.10
C ASN A 344 -27.82 1.31 0.72
N MET A 345 -28.41 2.00 -0.25
CA MET A 345 -28.12 3.40 -0.59
C MET A 345 -29.42 4.13 -0.91
N THR A 346 -29.48 5.42 -0.60
CA THR A 346 -30.58 6.29 -1.00
C THR A 346 -30.29 6.83 -2.39
N ALA A 347 -31.24 6.62 -3.31
CA ALA A 347 -31.09 6.86 -4.74
C ALA A 347 -32.23 7.69 -5.31
N PRO A 348 -32.00 8.48 -6.38
CA PRO A 348 -33.07 9.21 -7.06
C PRO A 348 -33.97 8.25 -7.87
N PRO A 349 -35.16 8.71 -8.31
CA PRO A 349 -35.89 8.08 -9.41
C PRO A 349 -35.01 7.99 -10.66
N VAL A 350 -35.09 6.86 -11.37
CA VAL A 350 -34.29 6.64 -12.59
C VAL A 350 -34.63 7.70 -13.64
N GLY A 351 -33.61 8.19 -14.35
CA GLY A 351 -33.74 9.28 -15.31
C GLY A 351 -33.87 10.69 -14.71
N ASN A 352 -34.05 10.84 -13.39
CA ASN A 352 -34.20 12.14 -12.73
C ASN A 352 -33.21 12.31 -11.55
N ALA A 353 -31.92 12.47 -11.87
CA ALA A 353 -30.85 12.62 -10.89
C ALA A 353 -30.99 13.85 -9.97
N ILE A 354 -31.81 14.84 -10.32
CA ILE A 354 -32.06 16.08 -9.55
C ILE A 354 -33.50 16.09 -8.99
N ALA A 355 -34.06 14.92 -8.70
CA ALA A 355 -35.37 14.81 -8.08
C ALA A 355 -35.41 15.45 -6.68
N PRO A 356 -36.57 16.01 -6.24
CA PRO A 356 -36.73 16.52 -4.88
C PRO A 356 -36.44 15.45 -3.82
N HIS A 357 -35.84 15.82 -2.69
CA HIS A 357 -35.36 14.86 -1.66
C HIS A 357 -36.40 13.85 -1.16
N ARG A 358 -37.69 14.22 -1.16
CA ARG A 358 -38.80 13.32 -0.77
C ARG A 358 -39.02 12.14 -1.74
N ASP A 359 -38.58 12.30 -2.99
CA ASP A 359 -38.81 11.36 -4.09
C ASP A 359 -37.61 10.39 -4.25
N TRP A 360 -36.50 10.65 -3.54
CA TRP A 360 -35.38 9.72 -3.37
C TRP A 360 -35.77 8.58 -2.43
N LYS A 361 -35.34 7.34 -2.74
CA LYS A 361 -35.71 6.14 -1.99
C LYS A 361 -34.48 5.36 -1.54
N ARG A 362 -34.46 4.97 -0.25
CA ARG A 362 -33.50 4.01 0.29
C ARG A 362 -33.79 2.65 -0.33
N THR A 363 -32.87 2.16 -1.15
CA THR A 363 -32.98 0.92 -1.93
C THR A 363 -31.73 0.08 -1.74
N GLU A 364 -31.85 -1.20 -2.07
CA GLU A 364 -30.77 -2.17 -1.93
C GLU A 364 -29.97 -2.23 -3.24
N PHE A 365 -28.65 -2.32 -3.14
CA PHE A 365 -27.72 -2.39 -4.25
C PHE A 365 -26.76 -3.56 -4.06
N PHE A 366 -26.33 -4.15 -5.18
CA PHE A 366 -25.23 -5.11 -5.22
C PHE A 366 -24.18 -4.69 -6.26
N LEU A 367 -22.94 -5.08 -6.00
CA LEU A 367 -21.78 -4.88 -6.87
C LEU A 367 -21.21 -6.26 -7.21
N ASN A 368 -21.24 -6.64 -8.49
CA ASN A 368 -20.58 -7.84 -9.00
C ASN A 368 -19.30 -7.45 -9.77
N HIS A 369 -18.80 -8.31 -10.66
CA HIS A 369 -17.61 -8.04 -11.48
C HIS A 369 -17.90 -7.27 -12.78
N GLU A 370 -19.17 -7.04 -13.12
CA GLU A 370 -19.64 -6.41 -14.35
C GLU A 370 -20.25 -5.02 -14.11
N ALA A 371 -21.00 -4.85 -13.01
CA ALA A 371 -21.79 -3.66 -12.73
C ALA A 371 -22.13 -3.45 -11.23
N LEU A 372 -22.44 -2.20 -10.88
CA LEU A 372 -23.24 -1.85 -9.70
C LEU A 372 -24.71 -1.81 -10.11
N GLN A 373 -25.61 -2.49 -9.38
CA GLN A 373 -27.02 -2.62 -9.75
C GLN A 373 -27.96 -2.43 -8.56
N GLN A 374 -29.07 -1.72 -8.80
CA GLN A 374 -30.18 -1.53 -7.86
C GLN A 374 -31.15 -2.71 -7.90
N VAL A 375 -31.54 -3.22 -6.73
CA VAL A 375 -32.47 -4.35 -6.60
C VAL A 375 -33.92 -3.86 -6.75
N ILE A 376 -34.59 -4.27 -7.84
CA ILE A 376 -36.03 -4.07 -8.01
C ILE A 376 -36.78 -5.03 -7.09
N LYS A 377 -37.21 -4.55 -5.93
CA LYS A 377 -38.20 -5.24 -5.10
C LYS A 377 -39.59 -5.02 -5.68
N ALA A 378 -39.92 -5.81 -6.70
CA ALA A 378 -41.26 -5.84 -7.29
C ALA A 378 -42.29 -6.10 -6.19
N GLU A 379 -43.14 -5.12 -5.89
CA GLU A 379 -44.16 -5.27 -4.87
C GLU A 379 -45.13 -6.38 -5.26
N GLN A 380 -45.17 -7.46 -4.47
CA GLN A 380 -46.31 -8.37 -4.48
C GLN A 380 -47.54 -7.69 -3.85
N LYS A 381 -48.05 -6.67 -4.54
CA LYS A 381 -49.41 -6.17 -4.34
C LYS A 381 -50.35 -7.35 -4.56
N GLN A 382 -50.85 -7.94 -3.46
CA GLN A 382 -51.88 -8.96 -3.52
C GLN A 382 -53.04 -8.40 -4.35
N ALA A 383 -53.34 -9.05 -5.48
CA ALA A 383 -54.28 -8.53 -6.46
C ALA A 383 -55.71 -8.59 -5.94
N SER A 384 -56.12 -7.57 -5.19
CA SER A 384 -57.51 -7.21 -4.96
C SER A 384 -58.14 -6.88 -6.32
N ARG A 385 -58.71 -7.91 -6.97
CA ARG A 385 -59.35 -7.83 -8.29
C ARG A 385 -60.52 -6.83 -8.28
N SER A 386 -60.21 -5.57 -8.55
CA SER A 386 -61.21 -4.57 -8.93
C SER A 386 -61.63 -4.82 -10.38
N LEU A 387 -62.91 -5.13 -10.58
CA LEU A 387 -63.49 -5.30 -11.92
C LEU A 387 -63.89 -3.93 -12.48
N SER A 388 -62.93 -3.22 -13.08
CA SER A 388 -63.21 -2.09 -13.97
C SER A 388 -62.19 -2.05 -15.10
N GLY A 389 -62.67 -2.11 -16.34
CA GLY A 389 -61.83 -2.22 -17.53
C GLY A 389 -61.52 -0.88 -18.17
N THR A 390 -60.36 -0.30 -17.83
CA THR A 390 -59.71 0.75 -18.63
C THR A 390 -58.24 0.38 -18.79
N ILE A 391 -57.81 0.03 -20.00
CA ILE A 391 -56.38 -0.13 -20.30
C ILE A 391 -55.80 1.27 -20.48
N ALA A 392 -55.28 1.83 -19.39
CA ALA A 392 -54.30 2.91 -19.48
C ALA A 392 -52.94 2.27 -19.80
N GLU A 393 -52.26 2.77 -20.82
CA GLU A 393 -50.84 2.49 -21.03
C GLU A 393 -50.04 3.23 -19.96
N VAL A 394 -49.92 2.62 -18.77
CA VAL A 394 -48.96 3.04 -17.75
C VAL A 394 -47.57 2.72 -18.30
N THR A 395 -46.80 3.77 -18.62
CA THR A 395 -45.39 3.60 -19.01
C THR A 395 -44.64 2.90 -17.89
N ASN A 396 -43.81 1.90 -18.24
CA ASN A 396 -43.20 0.96 -17.28
C ASN A 396 -42.02 1.57 -16.47
N GLU A 397 -42.10 2.85 -16.12
CA GLU A 397 -41.06 3.59 -15.40
C GLU A 397 -40.84 3.03 -13.98
N GLU A 398 -41.89 2.51 -13.33
CA GLU A 398 -41.81 1.88 -11.99
C GLU A 398 -40.90 0.63 -11.93
N ASN A 399 -40.56 0.02 -13.08
CA ASN A 399 -39.68 -1.15 -13.18
C ASN A 399 -38.28 -0.82 -13.74
N SER A 400 -37.91 0.46 -13.83
CA SER A 400 -36.55 0.87 -14.17
C SER A 400 -35.63 0.83 -12.94
N ALA A 401 -34.37 0.43 -13.13
CA ALA A 401 -33.36 0.34 -12.08
C ALA A 401 -32.07 1.08 -12.47
N ILE A 402 -31.40 1.68 -11.48
CA ILE A 402 -30.03 2.18 -11.68
C ILE A 402 -29.09 0.99 -11.86
N ARG A 403 -28.44 0.94 -13.02
CA ARG A 403 -27.40 -0.04 -13.38
C ARG A 403 -26.22 0.72 -13.97
N VAL A 404 -25.03 0.45 -13.46
CA VAL A 404 -23.78 1.12 -13.84
C VAL A 404 -22.74 0.08 -14.20
N GLU A 405 -22.44 -0.06 -15.49
CA GLU A 405 -21.44 -1.00 -15.96
C GLU A 405 -20.04 -0.52 -15.52
N ILE A 406 -19.20 -1.44 -15.04
CA ILE A 406 -17.82 -1.14 -14.67
C ILE A 406 -17.00 -0.55 -15.85
N PRO A 407 -17.17 -1.01 -17.11
CA PRO A 407 -16.61 -0.34 -18.28
C PRO A 407 -16.97 1.13 -18.47
N ASP A 408 -18.14 1.57 -18.01
CA ASP A 408 -18.65 2.94 -18.22
C ASP A 408 -18.13 3.94 -17.16
N ILE A 409 -17.50 3.47 -16.08
CA ILE A 409 -17.02 4.31 -14.99
C ILE A 409 -15.79 5.12 -15.44
N VAL A 410 -15.87 6.44 -15.27
CA VAL A 410 -14.79 7.41 -15.51
C VAL A 410 -14.12 7.81 -14.19
N SER A 411 -14.92 8.13 -13.18
CA SER A 411 -14.43 8.44 -11.83
C SER A 411 -15.47 8.11 -10.75
N VAL A 412 -14.98 7.92 -9.52
CA VAL A 412 -15.80 7.59 -8.35
C VAL A 412 -15.29 8.41 -7.17
N SER A 413 -16.15 9.23 -6.57
CA SER A 413 -15.77 10.23 -5.55
C SER A 413 -16.84 10.40 -4.46
N SER A 414 -16.41 10.84 -3.28
CA SER A 414 -17.33 11.35 -2.25
C SER A 414 -17.89 12.70 -2.72
N CYS A 415 -19.20 12.89 -2.55
CA CYS A 415 -19.92 14.07 -2.99
C CYS A 415 -20.47 14.85 -1.79
N ALA A 416 -20.29 16.17 -1.81
CA ALA A 416 -20.79 17.11 -0.81
C ALA A 416 -21.72 18.17 -1.43
N ASP A 417 -22.36 17.83 -2.56
CA ASP A 417 -23.29 18.72 -3.26
C ASP A 417 -24.57 18.93 -2.42
N LEU A 418 -24.91 20.20 -2.20
CA LEU A 418 -26.04 20.63 -1.36
C LEU A 418 -27.42 20.34 -1.99
N THR A 419 -27.46 19.90 -3.25
CA THR A 419 -28.67 19.42 -3.92
C THR A 419 -29.01 17.97 -3.56
N LEU A 420 -28.08 17.20 -2.98
CA LEU A 420 -28.33 15.82 -2.53
C LEU A 420 -29.12 15.78 -1.21
N PRO A 421 -29.86 14.69 -0.93
CA PRO A 421 -30.43 14.45 0.39
C PRO A 421 -29.34 14.41 1.49
N PRO A 422 -29.66 14.82 2.74
CA PRO A 422 -28.69 14.78 3.84
C PRO A 422 -28.13 13.38 4.11
N GLY A 423 -26.81 13.20 3.96
CA GLY A 423 -26.11 11.95 4.20
C GLY A 423 -24.69 11.96 3.63
N ALA A 424 -24.09 10.78 3.46
CA ALA A 424 -22.76 10.63 2.88
C ALA A 424 -22.87 10.41 1.37
N GLY A 425 -22.71 11.49 0.59
CA GLY A 425 -22.91 11.49 -0.86
C GLY A 425 -21.81 10.74 -1.64
N LEU A 426 -22.21 10.10 -2.73
CA LEU A 426 -21.40 9.35 -3.68
C LEU A 426 -21.69 9.88 -5.09
N CYS A 427 -20.65 10.25 -5.85
CA CYS A 427 -20.75 10.53 -7.27
C CYS A 427 -19.98 9.45 -8.06
N ILE A 428 -20.66 8.84 -9.03
CA ILE A 428 -20.07 7.94 -10.01
C ILE A 428 -20.20 8.63 -11.37
N ASP A 429 -19.11 9.16 -11.87
CA ASP A 429 -19.06 9.78 -13.20
C ASP A 429 -18.96 8.67 -14.24
N THR A 430 -19.88 8.65 -15.20
CA THR A 430 -19.89 7.66 -16.28
C THR A 430 -19.76 8.31 -17.66
N THR A 431 -19.43 7.48 -18.66
CA THR A 431 -19.57 7.78 -20.10
C THR A 431 -20.94 8.36 -20.49
N HIS A 432 -21.98 8.06 -19.72
CA HIS A 432 -23.36 8.49 -19.93
C HIS A 432 -23.79 9.67 -19.03
N GLY A 433 -22.90 10.16 -18.16
CA GLY A 433 -23.16 11.25 -17.20
C GLY A 433 -22.95 10.85 -15.74
N PRO A 434 -23.05 11.80 -14.79
CA PRO A 434 -22.88 11.54 -13.36
C PRO A 434 -24.11 10.87 -12.75
N ILE A 435 -23.87 9.88 -11.88
CA ILE A 435 -24.88 9.17 -11.10
C ILE A 435 -24.61 9.44 -9.62
N PHE A 436 -25.62 9.99 -8.94
CA PHE A 436 -25.54 10.37 -7.53
C PHE A 436 -26.30 9.38 -6.64
N LEU A 437 -25.67 8.98 -5.55
CA LEU A 437 -26.21 8.09 -4.52
C LEU A 437 -25.85 8.67 -3.13
N VAL A 438 -26.57 8.28 -2.08
CA VAL A 438 -26.27 8.69 -0.70
C VAL A 438 -26.23 7.45 0.20
N ALA A 439 -25.07 7.18 0.81
CA ALA A 439 -24.90 6.08 1.75
C ALA A 439 -25.43 6.43 3.15
N ASP A 440 -25.81 5.40 3.92
CA ASP A 440 -26.37 5.54 5.28
C ASP A 440 -25.39 6.19 6.27
N SER A 441 -24.07 6.09 6.04
CA SER A 441 -23.02 6.72 6.85
C SER A 441 -21.74 6.97 6.04
N TRP A 442 -20.81 7.75 6.60
CA TRP A 442 -19.50 8.01 5.97
C TRP A 442 -18.64 6.74 5.88
N GLU A 443 -18.74 5.84 6.85
CA GLU A 443 -18.07 4.54 6.88
C GLU A 443 -18.66 3.58 5.83
N SER A 444 -19.97 3.68 5.58
CA SER A 444 -20.65 2.96 4.50
C SER A 444 -20.26 3.52 3.12
N LEU A 445 -20.17 4.85 2.98
CA LEU A 445 -19.66 5.51 1.78
C LEU A 445 -18.23 5.05 1.47
N ASP A 446 -17.34 5.08 2.45
CA ASP A 446 -15.97 4.56 2.36
C ASP A 446 -15.94 3.12 1.81
N GLY A 447 -16.76 2.23 2.38
CA GLY A 447 -16.86 0.84 1.93
C GLY A 447 -17.37 0.67 0.50
N TRP A 448 -18.27 1.55 0.03
CA TRP A 448 -18.72 1.59 -1.37
C TRP A 448 -17.66 2.18 -2.32
N LEU A 449 -17.03 3.29 -1.93
CA LEU A 449 -15.94 3.93 -2.69
C LEU A 449 -14.80 2.94 -2.93
N ASP A 450 -14.35 2.27 -1.88
CA ASP A 450 -13.27 1.29 -1.95
C ASP A 450 -13.68 0.09 -2.82
N ALA A 451 -14.86 -0.49 -2.60
CA ALA A 451 -15.32 -1.66 -3.37
C ALA A 451 -15.45 -1.37 -4.88
N ILE A 452 -16.10 -0.26 -5.27
CA ILE A 452 -16.30 0.09 -6.68
C ILE A 452 -14.95 0.38 -7.36
N ARG A 453 -14.04 1.12 -6.69
CA ARG A 453 -12.70 1.41 -7.21
C ARG A 453 -11.85 0.15 -7.37
N LEU A 454 -11.97 -0.84 -6.47
CA LEU A 454 -11.28 -2.12 -6.58
C LEU A 454 -11.79 -2.92 -7.80
N VAL A 455 -13.11 -3.03 -8.00
CA VAL A 455 -13.67 -3.73 -9.19
C VAL A 455 -13.24 -3.04 -10.49
N TYR A 456 -13.34 -1.71 -10.55
CA TYR A 456 -12.86 -0.94 -11.69
C TYR A 456 -11.37 -1.16 -11.99
N THR A 457 -10.53 -1.20 -10.95
CA THR A 457 -9.09 -1.45 -11.11
C THR A 457 -8.81 -2.86 -11.62
N ILE A 458 -9.55 -3.86 -11.13
CA ILE A 458 -9.47 -5.26 -11.59
C ILE A 458 -9.87 -5.36 -13.07
N TYR A 459 -10.94 -4.68 -13.47
CA TYR A 459 -11.35 -4.56 -14.87
C TYR A 459 -10.27 -3.89 -15.74
N ALA A 460 -9.77 -2.72 -15.33
CA ALA A 460 -8.72 -1.97 -16.03
C ALA A 460 -7.36 -2.71 -16.09
N ARG A 461 -7.15 -3.74 -15.26
CA ARG A 461 -6.00 -4.66 -15.31
C ARG A 461 -6.27 -5.98 -16.06
N GLY A 462 -7.44 -6.15 -16.67
CA GLY A 462 -7.80 -7.36 -17.40
C GLY A 462 -7.90 -8.58 -16.49
N LYS A 463 -8.55 -8.42 -15.33
CA LYS A 463 -8.72 -9.45 -14.29
C LYS A 463 -10.17 -9.73 -13.89
N THR A 464 -11.13 -9.22 -14.65
CA THR A 464 -12.57 -9.46 -14.46
C THR A 464 -12.90 -10.94 -14.30
N ASP A 465 -12.43 -11.81 -15.21
CA ASP A 465 -12.68 -13.26 -15.17
C ASP A 465 -12.18 -13.92 -13.87
N VAL A 466 -11.08 -13.40 -13.30
CA VAL A 466 -10.52 -13.90 -12.04
C VAL A 466 -11.43 -13.49 -10.88
N LEU A 467 -11.90 -12.25 -10.85
CA LEU A 467 -12.87 -11.80 -9.85
C LEU A 467 -14.22 -12.52 -10.00
N ALA A 468 -14.67 -12.78 -11.23
CA ALA A 468 -15.85 -13.57 -11.53
C ALA A 468 -15.76 -14.96 -10.86
N GLY A 469 -14.72 -15.74 -11.16
CA GLY A 469 -14.50 -17.05 -10.54
C GLY A 469 -14.35 -17.01 -9.01
N ILE A 470 -13.85 -15.92 -8.43
CA ILE A 470 -13.85 -15.75 -6.97
C ILE A 470 -15.29 -15.67 -6.44
N ILE A 471 -16.16 -14.85 -7.03
CA ILE A 471 -17.49 -14.57 -6.48
C ILE A 471 -18.58 -15.56 -6.93
N THR A 472 -18.51 -16.13 -8.14
CA THR A 472 -19.44 -17.18 -8.59
C THR A 472 -19.10 -18.55 -8.00
N GLY A 473 -17.81 -18.88 -7.89
CA GLY A 473 -17.31 -20.23 -7.64
C GLY A 473 -16.99 -20.98 -8.93
#